data_AF-A0A194V9S9-F1
#
_entry.id   AF-A0A194V9S9-F1
#
_cell.length_a   1.000
_cell.length_b   1.000
_cell.length_c   1.000
_cell.angle_alpha   90.00
_cell.angle_beta   90.00
_cell.angle_gamma   90.00
#
_symmetry.space_group_name_H-M   'P 1'
#
loop_
_entity.id
_entity.type
_entity.pdbx_description
1 polymer ?
#
loop_
_entity_poly.entity_id
_entity_poly.type
_entity_poly.pdbx_seq_one_letter_code
_entity_poly.pdbx_strand_id
1 'polypeptide(L)'
;MSQVSKLKFTVSHESRPEPTIMRRFRAPFYPSTPSHLRRSCVGPKSWSTQKRSFLEQYPKGVIIQKKNKPTKAKFPTFELPDIVLDLDAEDSPHVRPFRARDAVQQNKKWKHDPAAEEVSSRVGKLRKDTARDDKMMRHQATRHYTLQTISDYDVFAIALFGGSNVSSSLADLKSRDGRGHGYLPSFNSLRTNGIPERILAGDANKVIPFMLHRMHLSRTTEDTGGLEVFNIAIRHLKNLGQLRKLCFGRASASSRKIFTSHDSIDNIVQTLRSMPPQPPEDILKFINNFTIRQLSEKAGLNASMSLYGLETASRLKLLPPIVQYLQICLSQGFILRDDRSIEILETVGHGILGALEEGQGTAWGTRPELFALLTGHSLASSEPQSALFGLDMFRRQEDPRLHLVYVRLLAELGALRLLWYSRREDLEEAGITAFIRCVQVLSRAKGDASVDYTTVTGDLEKDAYLDLCTIDSLDAYRTSVMSTEAPSASNIDDRISLDEVKDAYKSTDIHQAMTHFEELISRVAV
;
A
#
# COMPACT_ATOMS: atom_id res chain seq x y z
N MET A 1 5.55 67.01 24.69
CA MET A 1 5.25 65.56 24.71
C MET A 1 4.84 65.16 23.30
N SER A 2 5.83 65.06 22.42
CA SER A 2 6.47 63.82 21.93
C SER A 2 5.81 63.33 20.64
N GLN A 3 6.42 63.75 19.54
CA GLN A 3 6.27 63.24 18.18
C GLN A 3 6.74 61.77 18.12
N VAL A 4 6.11 60.93 17.30
CA VAL A 4 6.81 59.80 16.66
C VAL A 4 6.41 59.70 15.18
N SER A 5 7.39 60.15 14.41
CA SER A 5 7.81 59.96 13.02
C SER A 5 7.44 58.68 12.27
N LYS A 6 7.30 58.90 10.95
CA LYS A 6 7.34 57.97 9.82
C LYS A 6 8.69 57.24 9.67
N LEU A 7 8.66 56.01 9.15
CA LEU A 7 9.74 55.31 8.42
C LEU A 7 9.05 54.29 7.48
N LYS A 8 8.88 54.55 6.17
CA LYS A 8 9.81 54.36 5.04
C LYS A 8 10.58 53.02 5.08
N PHE A 9 10.14 52.07 4.28
CA PHE A 9 11.00 51.05 3.67
C PHE A 9 10.99 51.22 2.15
N THR A 10 12.16 51.58 1.65
CA THR A 10 12.60 51.55 0.26
C THR A 10 13.01 50.14 -0.10
N VAL A 11 12.53 49.59 -1.22
CA VAL A 11 13.16 48.45 -1.89
C VAL A 11 13.48 48.87 -3.32
N SER A 12 14.72 48.59 -3.66
CA SER A 12 15.51 49.07 -4.77
C SER A 12 15.07 48.47 -6.11
N HIS A 13 15.04 49.34 -7.12
CA HIS A 13 15.08 48.96 -8.53
C HIS A 13 16.50 48.49 -8.86
N GLU A 14 16.67 47.26 -9.36
CA GLU A 14 17.91 46.86 -10.02
C GLU A 14 17.64 46.00 -11.28
N SER A 15 17.90 46.66 -12.40
CA SER A 15 18.33 46.19 -13.72
C SER A 15 17.91 44.80 -14.26
N ARG A 16 17.10 44.86 -15.32
CA ARG A 16 17.11 43.91 -16.44
C ARG A 16 18.47 43.89 -17.14
N PRO A 17 18.86 42.75 -17.72
CA PRO A 17 19.58 42.74 -18.98
C PRO A 17 18.70 42.23 -20.12
N GLU A 18 18.73 42.96 -21.23
CA GLU A 18 18.14 42.63 -22.52
C GLU A 18 18.80 41.41 -23.20
N PRO A 19 18.12 40.80 -24.19
CA PRO A 19 18.58 39.59 -24.87
C PRO A 19 19.56 39.91 -26.00
N THR A 20 20.73 39.27 -25.96
CA THR A 20 21.70 39.34 -27.07
C THR A 20 21.26 38.43 -28.22
N ILE A 21 20.77 39.07 -29.27
CA ILE A 21 20.64 38.53 -30.62
C ILE A 21 22.05 38.39 -31.23
N MET A 22 22.40 37.21 -31.71
CA MET A 22 23.33 37.07 -32.83
C MET A 22 22.78 36.11 -33.89
N ARG A 23 22.19 36.72 -34.92
CA ARG A 23 22.05 36.17 -36.26
C ARG A 23 23.42 36.12 -36.94
N ARG A 24 23.60 35.16 -37.85
CA ARG A 24 24.19 35.22 -39.21
C ARG A 24 24.32 33.76 -39.70
N PHE A 25 24.07 33.36 -40.94
CA PHE A 25 23.79 34.02 -42.21
C PHE A 25 23.15 32.95 -43.14
N ARG A 26 22.07 33.27 -43.88
CA ARG A 26 22.01 33.41 -45.36
C ARG A 26 22.40 32.14 -46.16
N ALA A 27 21.70 31.72 -47.21
CA ALA A 27 20.56 32.24 -47.96
C ALA A 27 20.13 31.14 -48.99
N PRO A 28 19.53 31.46 -50.14
CA PRO A 28 18.09 31.60 -50.34
C PRO A 28 17.59 30.64 -51.43
N PHE A 29 16.28 30.51 -51.64
CA PHE A 29 15.71 30.60 -52.98
C PHE A 29 14.22 30.93 -52.87
N TYR A 30 13.84 31.94 -53.66
CA TYR A 30 12.58 32.67 -53.71
C TYR A 30 11.55 31.94 -54.61
N PRO A 31 10.32 32.48 -54.80
CA PRO A 31 9.11 31.69 -54.95
C PRO A 31 8.68 31.60 -56.42
N SER A 32 7.81 30.64 -56.72
CA SER A 32 7.02 30.68 -57.94
C SER A 32 5.54 30.59 -57.59
N THR A 33 4.86 31.65 -57.98
CA THR A 33 3.42 31.89 -58.16
C THR A 33 2.62 30.69 -58.69
N PRO A 34 1.29 30.68 -58.45
CA PRO A 34 0.40 29.60 -58.83
C PRO A 34 0.12 29.65 -60.35
N SER A 35 0.53 28.61 -61.06
CA SER A 35 0.11 28.37 -62.43
C SER A 35 -1.32 27.82 -62.45
N HIS A 36 -2.22 28.57 -63.07
CA HIS A 36 -3.40 28.02 -63.73
C HIS A 36 -3.01 26.79 -64.57
N LEU A 37 -3.75 25.68 -64.45
CA LEU A 37 -4.29 24.92 -65.59
C LEU A 37 -5.04 23.66 -65.12
N ARG A 38 -6.23 23.53 -65.71
CA ARG A 38 -6.96 22.31 -66.06
C ARG A 38 -7.71 21.56 -64.95
N ARG A 39 -9.00 21.91 -64.88
CA ARG A 39 -10.10 20.94 -64.81
C ARG A 39 -9.77 19.71 -65.66
N SER A 40 -9.54 18.57 -65.01
CA SER A 40 -9.81 17.26 -65.57
C SER A 40 -11.10 16.76 -64.94
N CYS A 41 -12.10 16.53 -65.79
CA CYS A 41 -13.32 15.84 -65.45
C CYS A 41 -12.95 14.41 -65.05
N VAL A 42 -12.86 14.14 -63.75
CA VAL A 42 -12.78 12.76 -63.26
C VAL A 42 -14.22 12.27 -63.17
N GLY A 43 -14.60 11.46 -64.16
CA GLY A 43 -15.86 10.73 -64.15
C GLY A 43 -15.98 9.81 -62.91
N PRO A 44 -17.16 9.22 -62.68
CA PRO A 44 -17.41 8.39 -61.51
C PRO A 44 -16.39 7.25 -61.44
N LYS A 45 -15.69 7.16 -60.31
CA LYS A 45 -14.74 6.08 -60.01
C LYS A 45 -15.46 4.74 -60.13
N SER A 46 -14.81 3.76 -60.75
CA SER A 46 -15.38 2.42 -60.90
C SER A 46 -15.64 1.78 -59.52
N TRP A 47 -16.78 1.11 -59.42
CA TRP A 47 -17.32 0.45 -58.23
C TRP A 47 -16.35 -0.49 -57.51
N SER A 48 -15.35 -1.03 -58.23
CA SER A 48 -14.32 -1.91 -57.66
C SER A 48 -13.37 -1.20 -56.70
N THR A 49 -13.15 0.11 -56.86
CA THR A 49 -12.23 0.89 -56.00
C THR A 49 -12.92 1.31 -54.69
N GLN A 50 -14.24 1.52 -54.72
CA GLN A 50 -15.04 1.92 -53.56
C GLN A 50 -15.28 0.75 -52.58
N LYS A 51 -15.34 -0.48 -53.09
CA LYS A 51 -15.41 -1.71 -52.27
C LYS A 51 -14.16 -1.93 -51.41
N ARG A 52 -12.98 -1.50 -51.87
CA ARG A 52 -11.72 -1.68 -51.11
C ARG A 52 -11.68 -0.80 -49.85
N SER A 53 -12.17 0.44 -49.90
CA SER A 53 -12.18 1.31 -48.72
C SER A 53 -13.23 0.92 -47.68
N PHE A 54 -14.33 0.26 -48.09
CA PHE A 54 -15.36 -0.22 -47.16
C PHE A 54 -14.94 -1.51 -46.42
N LEU A 55 -14.18 -2.39 -47.08
CA LEU A 55 -13.71 -3.65 -46.47
C LEU A 55 -12.49 -3.47 -45.54
N GLU A 56 -11.77 -2.34 -45.64
CA GLU A 56 -10.63 -2.05 -44.75
C GLU A 56 -11.03 -1.44 -43.39
N GLN A 57 -12.28 -1.00 -43.21
CA GLN A 57 -12.77 -0.42 -41.95
C GLN A 57 -13.26 -1.44 -40.91
N TYR A 58 -13.32 -2.73 -41.24
CA TYR A 58 -13.71 -3.78 -40.29
C TYR A 58 -12.54 -4.77 -40.07
N PRO A 59 -11.85 -4.72 -38.92
CA PRO A 59 -10.81 -5.68 -38.64
C PRO A 59 -11.42 -7.08 -38.46
N LYS A 60 -10.83 -8.02 -39.19
CA LYS A 60 -11.08 -9.46 -39.21
C LYS A 60 -11.41 -10.01 -37.81
N GLY A 61 -12.57 -10.65 -37.69
CA GLY A 61 -12.96 -11.28 -36.42
C GLY A 61 -14.30 -12.01 -36.39
N VAL A 62 -14.83 -12.49 -37.52
CA VAL A 62 -15.91 -13.50 -37.49
C VAL A 62 -15.57 -14.58 -38.49
N ILE A 63 -14.96 -15.66 -38.00
CA ILE A 63 -14.96 -16.94 -38.73
C ILE A 63 -16.39 -17.47 -38.60
N ILE A 64 -17.25 -17.13 -39.56
CA ILE A 64 -18.50 -17.84 -39.74
C ILE A 64 -18.10 -19.25 -40.20
N GLN A 65 -18.20 -20.23 -39.32
CA GLN A 65 -18.00 -21.63 -39.68
C GLN A 65 -18.97 -21.99 -40.82
N LYS A 66 -18.40 -22.16 -42.01
CA LYS A 66 -19.12 -22.49 -43.23
C LYS A 66 -19.45 -23.98 -43.25
N LYS A 67 -20.30 -24.47 -42.33
CA LYS A 67 -20.82 -25.84 -42.35
C LYS A 67 -22.22 -25.93 -41.76
N ASN A 68 -23.21 -25.34 -42.43
CA ASN A 68 -24.59 -25.79 -42.29
C ASN A 68 -24.90 -26.71 -43.48
N LYS A 69 -25.06 -28.01 -43.22
CA LYS A 69 -25.68 -28.91 -44.20
C LYS A 69 -27.10 -28.39 -44.47
N PRO A 70 -27.55 -28.30 -45.73
CA PRO A 70 -28.86 -27.78 -46.06
C PRO A 70 -29.95 -28.61 -45.38
N THR A 71 -30.69 -28.00 -44.46
CA THR A 71 -31.89 -28.58 -43.87
C THR A 71 -32.99 -28.57 -44.92
N LYS A 72 -33.24 -29.75 -45.49
CA LYS A 72 -34.34 -30.19 -46.38
C LYS A 72 -34.00 -30.21 -47.89
N ALA A 73 -33.74 -31.41 -48.40
CA ALA A 73 -33.46 -31.71 -49.81
C ALA A 73 -34.63 -31.47 -50.80
N LYS A 74 -35.76 -30.90 -50.37
CA LYS A 74 -36.99 -30.77 -51.18
C LYS A 74 -37.34 -29.35 -51.61
N PHE A 75 -36.58 -28.34 -51.17
CA PHE A 75 -36.75 -26.97 -51.63
C PHE A 75 -35.38 -26.40 -52.03
N PRO A 76 -35.21 -25.86 -53.24
CA PRO A 76 -34.01 -25.12 -53.56
C PRO A 76 -33.97 -23.89 -52.64
N THR A 77 -33.06 -23.88 -51.68
CA THR A 77 -32.72 -22.68 -50.93
C THR A 77 -32.06 -21.72 -51.91
N PHE A 78 -32.80 -20.74 -52.40
CA PHE A 78 -32.22 -19.61 -53.10
C PHE A 78 -31.34 -18.86 -52.10
N GLU A 79 -30.02 -18.99 -52.21
CA GLU A 79 -29.09 -18.11 -51.51
C GLU A 79 -29.21 -16.74 -52.17
N LEU A 80 -29.92 -15.81 -51.51
CA LEU A 80 -29.96 -14.43 -51.96
C LEU A 80 -28.53 -13.85 -51.84
N PRO A 81 -27.99 -13.21 -52.90
CA PRO A 81 -26.68 -12.56 -52.82
C PRO A 81 -26.69 -11.48 -51.73
N ASP A 82 -25.60 -11.34 -50.97
CA ASP A 82 -25.47 -10.32 -49.91
C ASP A 82 -25.80 -8.90 -50.39
N ILE A 83 -25.55 -8.62 -51.68
CA ILE A 83 -25.87 -7.32 -52.29
C ILE A 83 -27.38 -7.02 -52.33
N VAL A 84 -28.23 -8.05 -52.39
CA VAL A 84 -29.69 -7.90 -52.36
C VAL A 84 -30.17 -7.63 -50.94
N LEU A 85 -29.49 -8.18 -49.93
CA LEU A 85 -29.75 -7.90 -48.52
C LEU A 85 -29.27 -6.49 -48.14
N ASP A 86 -28.13 -6.04 -48.66
CA ASP A 86 -27.63 -4.67 -48.49
C ASP A 86 -28.55 -3.63 -49.17
N LEU A 87 -29.18 -4.02 -50.29
CA LEU A 87 -30.19 -3.22 -50.99
C LEU A 87 -31.55 -3.19 -50.29
N ASP A 88 -31.75 -3.91 -49.18
CA ASP A 88 -32.98 -3.84 -48.37
C ASP A 88 -32.68 -3.39 -46.93
N ALA A 89 -31.46 -2.91 -46.69
CA ALA A 89 -31.08 -2.35 -45.40
C ALA A 89 -31.92 -1.08 -45.11
N GLU A 90 -32.45 -0.98 -43.89
CA GLU A 90 -33.34 0.11 -43.43
C GLU A 90 -32.71 1.51 -43.63
N ASP A 91 -31.38 1.59 -43.59
CA ASP A 91 -30.60 2.82 -43.71
C ASP A 91 -30.00 3.07 -45.12
N SER A 92 -30.32 2.22 -46.11
CA SER A 92 -29.78 2.37 -47.46
C SER A 92 -30.42 3.57 -48.17
N PRO A 93 -29.63 4.54 -48.69
CA PRO A 93 -30.16 5.73 -49.35
C PRO A 93 -30.89 5.44 -50.67
N HIS A 94 -30.77 4.20 -51.18
CA HIS A 94 -31.43 3.74 -52.40
C HIS A 94 -32.72 2.96 -52.15
N VAL A 95 -33.06 2.71 -50.88
CA VAL A 95 -34.31 2.07 -50.46
C VAL A 95 -35.31 3.14 -50.10
N ARG A 96 -36.56 2.96 -50.53
CA ARG A 96 -37.65 3.85 -50.10
C ARG A 96 -37.82 3.67 -48.58
N PRO A 97 -37.72 4.74 -47.77
CA PRO A 97 -37.85 4.62 -46.31
C PRO A 97 -39.21 4.06 -45.93
N PHE A 98 -39.23 3.18 -44.92
CA PHE A 98 -40.45 2.57 -44.41
C PHE A 98 -41.36 3.63 -43.79
N ARG A 99 -42.53 3.89 -44.39
CA ARG A 99 -43.46 4.94 -43.93
C ARG A 99 -44.57 4.33 -43.08
N ALA A 100 -45.25 5.18 -42.29
CA ALA A 100 -46.39 4.76 -41.47
C ALA A 100 -47.51 4.07 -42.28
N ARG A 101 -47.68 4.44 -43.56
CA ARG A 101 -48.64 3.77 -44.47
C ARG A 101 -48.26 2.32 -44.78
N ASP A 102 -46.97 2.02 -44.86
CA ASP A 102 -46.44 0.68 -45.11
C ASP A 102 -46.67 -0.22 -43.90
N ALA A 103 -46.49 0.33 -42.68
CA ALA A 103 -46.84 -0.34 -41.43
C ALA A 103 -48.34 -0.69 -41.36
N VAL A 104 -49.23 0.23 -41.76
CA VAL A 104 -50.67 -0.01 -41.81
C VAL A 104 -51.03 -1.08 -42.85
N GLN A 105 -50.39 -1.06 -44.03
CA GLN A 105 -50.59 -2.08 -45.06
C GLN A 105 -50.06 -3.45 -44.64
N GLN A 106 -48.89 -3.52 -43.99
CA GLN A 106 -48.37 -4.77 -43.42
C GLN A 106 -49.30 -5.31 -42.34
N ASN A 107 -49.73 -4.48 -41.38
CA ASN A 107 -50.67 -4.89 -40.34
C ASN A 107 -52.00 -5.37 -40.91
N LYS A 108 -52.50 -4.74 -41.99
CA LYS A 108 -53.72 -5.15 -42.68
C LYS A 108 -53.54 -6.48 -43.44
N LYS A 109 -52.37 -6.71 -44.04
CA LYS A 109 -52.08 -7.87 -44.91
C LYS A 109 -51.68 -9.12 -44.11
N TRP A 110 -50.85 -8.97 -43.09
CA TRP A 110 -50.28 -10.07 -42.31
C TRP A 110 -51.05 -10.35 -41.02
N LYS A 111 -51.96 -9.43 -40.62
CA LYS A 111 -52.70 -9.44 -39.35
C LYS A 111 -51.74 -9.51 -38.13
N HIS A 112 -52.31 -9.46 -36.93
CA HIS A 112 -51.55 -9.46 -35.68
C HIS A 112 -50.71 -10.73 -35.56
N ASP A 113 -49.38 -10.60 -35.67
CA ASP A 113 -48.43 -11.66 -35.37
C ASP A 113 -47.94 -11.48 -33.93
N PRO A 114 -48.42 -12.31 -32.98
CA PRO A 114 -48.05 -12.18 -31.57
C PRO A 114 -46.55 -12.40 -31.37
N ALA A 115 -45.87 -13.17 -32.23
CA ALA A 115 -44.44 -13.40 -32.13
C ALA A 115 -43.64 -12.14 -32.53
N ALA A 116 -44.08 -11.43 -33.57
CA ALA A 116 -43.45 -10.17 -33.99
C ALA A 116 -43.62 -9.06 -32.94
N GLU A 117 -44.79 -8.98 -32.29
CA GLU A 117 -45.03 -8.03 -31.20
C GLU A 117 -44.23 -8.37 -29.94
N GLU A 118 -44.11 -9.65 -29.60
CA GLU A 118 -43.23 -10.10 -28.51
C GLU A 118 -41.77 -9.73 -28.79
N VAL A 119 -41.28 -9.98 -30.02
CA VAL A 119 -39.93 -9.60 -30.43
C VAL A 119 -39.75 -8.07 -30.37
N SER A 120 -40.70 -7.29 -30.88
CA SER A 120 -40.66 -5.83 -30.83
C SER A 120 -40.63 -5.31 -29.38
N SER A 121 -41.45 -5.89 -28.49
CA SER A 121 -41.45 -5.60 -27.06
C SER A 121 -40.09 -5.93 -26.40
N ARG A 122 -39.51 -7.08 -26.74
CA ARG A 122 -38.17 -7.49 -26.26
C ARG A 122 -37.07 -6.57 -26.75
N VAL A 123 -37.10 -6.17 -28.03
CA VAL A 123 -36.15 -5.21 -28.61
C VAL A 123 -36.29 -3.83 -27.95
N GLY A 124 -37.53 -3.37 -27.72
CA GLY A 124 -37.81 -2.12 -27.01
C GLY A 124 -37.26 -2.13 -25.58
N LYS A 125 -37.42 -3.25 -24.86
CA LYS A 125 -36.83 -3.44 -23.53
C LYS A 125 -35.30 -3.41 -23.57
N LEU A 126 -34.70 -4.14 -24.52
CA LEU A 126 -33.24 -4.18 -24.68
C LEU A 126 -32.65 -2.79 -24.98
N ARG A 127 -33.31 -1.99 -25.83
CA ARG A 127 -32.89 -0.60 -26.11
C ARG A 127 -32.92 0.27 -24.85
N LYS A 128 -33.99 0.17 -24.05
CA LYS A 128 -34.11 0.90 -22.77
C LYS A 128 -33.03 0.48 -21.77
N ASP A 129 -32.77 -0.81 -21.65
CA ASP A 129 -31.74 -1.34 -20.76
C ASP A 129 -30.34 -0.88 -21.21
N THR A 130 -30.04 -0.95 -22.52
CA THR A 130 -28.76 -0.47 -23.07
C THR A 130 -28.56 1.03 -22.82
N ALA A 131 -29.59 1.85 -23.06
CA ALA A 131 -29.51 3.29 -22.76
C ALA A 131 -29.32 3.58 -21.26
N ARG A 132 -29.95 2.80 -20.38
CA ARG A 132 -29.75 2.90 -18.92
C ARG A 132 -28.32 2.54 -18.54
N ASP A 133 -27.80 1.42 -19.06
CA ASP A 133 -26.46 0.91 -18.80
C ASP A 133 -25.40 1.90 -19.31
N ASP A 134 -25.60 2.48 -20.49
CA ASP A 134 -24.72 3.51 -21.06
C ASP A 134 -24.75 4.81 -20.26
N LYS A 135 -25.92 5.25 -19.81
CA LYS A 135 -26.03 6.43 -18.92
C LYS A 135 -25.29 6.18 -17.60
N MET A 136 -25.44 4.98 -17.02
CA MET A 136 -24.74 4.59 -15.80
C MET A 136 -23.23 4.51 -16.01
N MET A 137 -22.79 3.95 -17.14
CA MET A 137 -21.39 3.93 -17.56
C MET A 137 -20.80 5.33 -17.65
N ARG A 138 -21.43 6.24 -18.42
CA ARG A 138 -20.93 7.60 -18.60
C ARG A 138 -20.87 8.33 -17.27
N HIS A 139 -21.91 8.19 -16.45
CA HIS A 139 -21.96 8.78 -15.10
C HIS A 139 -20.82 8.29 -14.20
N GLN A 140 -20.47 7.00 -14.27
CA GLN A 140 -19.34 6.45 -13.51
C GLN A 140 -17.99 6.87 -14.08
N ALA A 141 -17.86 6.94 -15.41
CA ALA A 141 -16.64 7.40 -16.08
C ALA A 141 -16.34 8.88 -15.81
N THR A 142 -17.37 9.71 -15.61
CA THR A 142 -17.23 11.12 -15.23
C THR A 142 -16.88 11.34 -13.76
N ARG A 143 -17.02 10.33 -12.90
CA ARG A 143 -16.69 10.47 -11.48
C ARG A 143 -15.19 10.23 -11.27
N HIS A 144 -14.48 11.27 -10.86
CA HIS A 144 -13.11 11.15 -10.39
C HIS A 144 -13.07 10.29 -9.12
N TYR A 145 -12.04 9.43 -8.99
CA TYR A 145 -11.81 8.56 -7.83
C TYR A 145 -12.98 7.63 -7.46
N THR A 146 -13.67 7.04 -8.44
CA THR A 146 -14.60 5.94 -8.18
C THR A 146 -13.88 4.75 -7.54
N LEU A 147 -14.20 4.46 -6.29
CA LEU A 147 -13.73 3.30 -5.51
C LEU A 147 -14.13 1.94 -6.12
N GLN A 148 -14.92 1.99 -7.19
CA GLN A 148 -15.44 0.84 -7.89
C GLN A 148 -14.67 0.56 -9.19
N THR A 149 -13.59 1.28 -9.52
CA THR A 149 -12.82 0.99 -10.74
C THR A 149 -12.42 -0.48 -10.83
N ILE A 150 -12.63 -1.05 -12.02
CA ILE A 150 -12.24 -2.41 -12.35
C ILE A 150 -10.72 -2.43 -12.53
N SER A 151 -10.03 -3.19 -11.69
CA SER A 151 -8.59 -3.40 -11.78
C SER A 151 -8.23 -4.56 -12.71
N ASP A 152 -6.97 -4.62 -13.15
CA ASP A 152 -6.46 -5.77 -13.91
C ASP A 152 -6.61 -7.08 -13.09
N TYR A 153 -6.44 -7.02 -11.76
CA TYR A 153 -6.67 -8.16 -10.87
C TYR A 153 -8.12 -8.63 -10.90
N ASP A 154 -9.09 -7.71 -10.91
CA ASP A 154 -10.51 -8.07 -11.01
C ASP A 154 -10.79 -8.82 -12.31
N VAL A 155 -10.18 -8.39 -13.42
CA VAL A 155 -10.31 -9.05 -14.73
C VAL A 155 -9.69 -10.45 -14.68
N PHE A 156 -8.48 -10.58 -14.14
CA PHE A 156 -7.82 -11.88 -13.98
C PHE A 156 -8.60 -12.82 -13.06
N ALA A 157 -9.13 -12.30 -11.95
CA ALA A 157 -9.92 -13.09 -11.03
C ALA A 157 -11.20 -13.62 -11.70
N ILE A 158 -11.90 -12.81 -12.50
CA ILE A 158 -13.05 -13.30 -13.26
C ILE A 158 -12.62 -14.25 -14.38
N ALA A 159 -11.46 -14.08 -15.00
CA ALA A 159 -10.95 -15.02 -16.00
C ALA A 159 -10.59 -16.39 -15.40
N LEU A 160 -10.05 -16.41 -14.17
CA LEU A 160 -9.65 -17.64 -13.50
C LEU A 160 -10.82 -18.34 -12.79
N PHE A 161 -11.73 -17.58 -12.17
CA PHE A 161 -12.80 -18.10 -11.32
C PHE A 161 -14.20 -17.97 -11.90
N GLY A 162 -14.38 -17.20 -12.98
CA GLY A 162 -15.65 -17.05 -13.65
C GLY A 162 -15.97 -18.30 -14.47
N GLY A 163 -16.90 -19.12 -13.96
CA GLY A 163 -17.47 -20.21 -14.73
C GLY A 163 -18.51 -19.73 -15.75
N SER A 164 -19.37 -20.64 -16.19
CA SER A 164 -20.48 -20.36 -17.12
C SER A 164 -21.50 -19.34 -16.61
N ASN A 165 -21.51 -19.07 -15.30
CA ASN A 165 -22.31 -18.02 -14.68
C ASN A 165 -21.49 -17.27 -13.63
N VAL A 166 -20.99 -16.09 -14.01
CA VAL A 166 -20.17 -15.25 -13.14
C VAL A 166 -20.93 -14.78 -11.89
N SER A 167 -22.24 -14.60 -11.98
CA SER A 167 -23.07 -14.12 -10.85
C SER A 167 -23.13 -15.14 -9.71
N SER A 168 -23.33 -16.43 -10.04
CA SER A 168 -23.33 -17.50 -9.04
C SER A 168 -21.92 -17.76 -8.51
N SER A 169 -20.90 -17.79 -9.37
CA SER A 169 -19.51 -17.99 -8.94
C SER A 169 -19.05 -16.90 -7.95
N LEU A 170 -19.39 -15.64 -8.19
CA LEU A 170 -19.07 -14.54 -7.28
C LEU A 170 -19.91 -14.53 -6.00
N ALA A 171 -21.12 -15.10 -6.02
CA ALA A 171 -21.96 -15.24 -4.83
C ALA A 171 -21.42 -16.36 -3.91
N ASP A 172 -21.02 -17.49 -4.49
CA ASP A 172 -20.47 -18.64 -3.75
C ASP A 172 -19.12 -18.29 -3.09
N LEU A 173 -18.27 -17.51 -3.77
CA LEU A 173 -16.99 -17.04 -3.25
C LEU A 173 -17.17 -16.16 -1.99
N LYS A 174 -18.20 -15.32 -1.95
CA LYS A 174 -18.50 -14.51 -0.75
C LYS A 174 -18.93 -15.35 0.45
N SER A 175 -19.56 -16.51 0.21
CA SER A 175 -20.05 -17.38 1.28
C SER A 175 -18.95 -18.25 1.89
N ARG A 176 -17.89 -18.54 1.13
CA ARG A 176 -16.80 -19.41 1.55
C ARG A 176 -15.72 -18.67 2.35
N ASP A 177 -15.45 -17.42 2.00
CA ASP A 177 -14.48 -16.57 2.69
C ASP A 177 -15.16 -15.74 3.79
N GLY A 178 -15.67 -16.41 4.83
CA GLY A 178 -16.17 -15.78 6.06
C GLY A 178 -15.11 -14.95 6.82
N ARG A 179 -13.85 -14.94 6.35
CA ARG A 179 -12.81 -14.00 6.74
C ARG A 179 -12.61 -13.07 5.56
N GLY A 180 -13.00 -11.80 5.72
CA GLY A 180 -13.08 -10.76 4.67
C GLY A 180 -11.76 -10.33 4.01
N HIS A 181 -10.86 -11.28 3.74
CA HIS A 181 -9.63 -11.06 3.01
C HIS A 181 -9.80 -11.43 1.54
N GLY A 182 -9.88 -10.40 0.69
CA GLY A 182 -9.20 -10.47 -0.60
C GLY A 182 -10.04 -10.23 -1.86
N TYR A 183 -10.03 -8.97 -2.30
CA TYR A 183 -9.88 -8.51 -3.70
C TYR A 183 -10.81 -9.02 -4.81
N LEU A 184 -11.75 -9.92 -4.57
CA LEU A 184 -12.67 -10.36 -5.61
C LEU A 184 -13.69 -9.27 -5.94
N PRO A 185 -13.95 -8.98 -7.22
CA PRO A 185 -14.97 -8.04 -7.61
C PRO A 185 -16.32 -8.57 -7.13
N SER A 186 -16.97 -7.84 -6.23
CA SER A 186 -18.33 -8.16 -5.82
C SER A 186 -19.26 -8.01 -7.04
N PHE A 187 -20.23 -8.91 -7.17
CA PHE A 187 -21.31 -8.76 -8.16
C PHE A 187 -21.91 -7.34 -8.16
N ASN A 188 -22.18 -6.79 -6.97
CA ASN A 188 -22.67 -5.42 -6.83
C ASN A 188 -21.70 -4.37 -7.37
N SER A 189 -20.38 -4.57 -7.24
CA SER A 189 -19.40 -3.63 -7.80
C SER A 189 -19.38 -3.67 -9.33
N LEU A 190 -19.48 -4.84 -9.95
CA LEU A 190 -19.55 -4.94 -11.42
C LEU A 190 -20.83 -4.29 -11.96
N ARG A 191 -21.96 -4.52 -11.27
CA ARG A 191 -23.23 -3.87 -11.61
C ARG A 191 -23.13 -2.35 -11.50
N THR A 192 -22.55 -1.83 -10.42
CA THR A 192 -22.43 -0.37 -10.24
C THR A 192 -21.44 0.26 -11.22
N ASN A 193 -20.52 -0.52 -11.80
CA ASN A 193 -19.67 -0.10 -12.93
C ASN A 193 -20.41 -0.08 -14.29
N GLY A 194 -21.72 -0.34 -14.32
CA GLY A 194 -22.45 -0.37 -15.58
C GLY A 194 -22.23 -1.65 -16.37
N ILE A 195 -21.83 -2.76 -15.75
CA ILE A 195 -21.87 -4.06 -16.42
C ILE A 195 -23.29 -4.61 -16.29
N PRO A 196 -23.99 -4.84 -17.43
CA PRO A 196 -25.37 -5.30 -17.42
C PRO A 196 -25.53 -6.65 -16.71
N GLU A 197 -26.59 -6.77 -15.92
CA GLU A 197 -26.94 -7.99 -15.17
C GLU A 197 -27.11 -9.21 -16.10
N ARG A 198 -27.65 -9.00 -17.30
CA ARG A 198 -27.78 -10.04 -18.35
C ARG A 198 -26.43 -10.62 -18.81
N ILE A 199 -25.35 -9.83 -18.69
CA ILE A 199 -24.00 -10.24 -19.07
C ILE A 199 -23.33 -10.93 -17.89
N LEU A 200 -23.54 -10.41 -16.67
CA LEU A 200 -23.05 -11.04 -15.44
C LEU A 200 -23.68 -12.41 -15.19
N ALA A 201 -24.92 -12.64 -15.62
CA ALA A 201 -25.59 -13.95 -15.53
C ALA A 201 -25.05 -14.97 -16.57
N GLY A 202 -24.19 -14.52 -17.49
CA GLY A 202 -23.57 -15.36 -18.50
C GLY A 202 -22.14 -15.76 -18.16
N ASP A 203 -21.45 -16.25 -19.18
CA ASP A 203 -20.09 -16.76 -19.12
C ASP A 203 -19.05 -15.64 -18.95
N ALA A 204 -17.94 -15.95 -18.28
CA ALA A 204 -16.81 -15.04 -18.05
C ALA A 204 -16.27 -14.43 -19.36
N ASN A 205 -16.28 -15.21 -20.44
CA ASN A 205 -15.89 -14.77 -21.78
C ASN A 205 -16.68 -13.56 -22.29
N LYS A 206 -17.91 -13.36 -21.80
CA LYS A 206 -18.76 -12.20 -22.14
C LYS A 206 -18.57 -11.04 -21.17
N VAL A 207 -18.21 -11.31 -19.92
CA VAL A 207 -18.01 -10.28 -18.89
C VAL A 207 -16.68 -9.56 -19.07
N ILE A 208 -15.61 -10.29 -19.38
CA ILE A 208 -14.24 -9.76 -19.52
C ILE A 208 -14.14 -8.63 -20.56
N PRO A 209 -14.69 -8.74 -21.78
CA PRO A 209 -14.66 -7.64 -22.75
C PRO A 209 -15.32 -6.36 -22.22
N PHE A 210 -16.41 -6.48 -21.47
CA PHE A 210 -17.08 -5.33 -20.85
C PHE A 210 -16.21 -4.72 -19.75
N MET A 211 -15.55 -5.54 -18.94
CA MET A 211 -14.61 -5.07 -17.93
C MET A 211 -13.42 -4.33 -18.55
N LEU A 212 -12.81 -4.89 -19.59
CA LEU A 212 -11.70 -4.28 -20.31
C LEU A 212 -12.12 -2.97 -20.98
N HIS A 213 -13.31 -2.93 -21.59
CA HIS A 213 -13.85 -1.70 -22.17
C HIS A 213 -14.07 -0.62 -21.11
N ARG A 214 -14.60 -0.99 -19.93
CA ARG A 214 -14.78 -0.07 -18.79
C ARG A 214 -13.45 0.45 -18.25
N MET A 215 -12.44 -0.42 -18.19
CA MET A 215 -11.09 -0.04 -17.80
C MET A 215 -10.48 0.94 -18.79
N HIS A 216 -10.64 0.71 -20.10
CA HIS A 216 -10.16 1.60 -21.14
C HIS A 216 -10.80 2.99 -21.08
N LEU A 217 -12.12 3.07 -20.91
CA LEU A 217 -12.84 4.34 -20.76
C LEU A 217 -12.37 5.13 -19.53
N SER A 218 -12.13 4.43 -18.42
CA SER A 218 -11.61 5.04 -17.20
C SER A 218 -10.20 5.59 -17.39
N ARG A 219 -9.38 4.97 -18.26
CA ARG A 219 -8.03 5.44 -18.60
C ARG A 219 -8.04 6.71 -19.45
N THR A 220 -9.03 6.88 -20.32
CA THR A 220 -9.12 8.07 -21.19
C THR A 220 -9.53 9.36 -20.46
N THR A 221 -10.12 9.26 -19.26
CA THR A 221 -10.57 10.42 -18.46
C THR A 221 -9.57 10.84 -17.36
N GLU A 222 -8.36 10.28 -17.37
CA GLU A 222 -7.37 10.33 -16.27
C GLU A 222 -6.77 11.72 -15.95
N ASP A 223 -6.97 12.72 -16.80
CA ASP A 223 -6.17 13.96 -16.76
C ASP A 223 -6.71 15.11 -15.87
N THR A 224 -7.82 14.93 -15.16
CA THR A 224 -8.50 16.08 -14.49
C THR A 224 -8.73 15.95 -12.98
N GLY A 225 -8.42 14.80 -12.38
CA GLY A 225 -8.54 14.62 -10.93
C GLY A 225 -7.35 15.23 -10.18
N GLY A 226 -7.50 16.44 -9.65
CA GLY A 226 -6.50 17.08 -8.78
C GLY A 226 -6.41 16.48 -7.37
N LEU A 227 -5.36 16.85 -6.64
CA LEU A 227 -5.08 16.44 -5.25
C LEU A 227 -6.26 16.73 -4.29
N GLU A 228 -7.00 17.80 -4.54
CA GLU A 228 -8.17 18.20 -3.75
C GLU A 228 -9.30 17.17 -3.80
N VAL A 229 -9.60 16.64 -5.00
CA VAL A 229 -10.67 15.65 -5.17
C VAL A 229 -10.29 14.33 -4.49
N PHE A 230 -9.01 13.99 -4.48
CA PHE A 230 -8.49 12.85 -3.71
C PHE A 230 -8.67 13.05 -2.20
N ASN A 231 -8.30 14.22 -1.67
CA ASN A 231 -8.47 14.52 -0.24
C ASN A 231 -9.95 14.52 0.18
N ILE A 232 -10.87 14.99 -0.67
CA ILE A 232 -12.32 14.88 -0.44
C ILE A 232 -12.75 13.41 -0.43
N ALA A 233 -12.29 12.60 -1.39
CA ALA A 233 -12.63 11.18 -1.47
C ALA A 233 -12.17 10.41 -0.23
N ILE A 234 -10.96 10.70 0.28
CA ILE A 234 -10.41 10.10 1.49
C ILE A 234 -11.33 10.29 2.70
N ARG A 235 -11.87 11.49 2.89
CA ARG A 235 -12.72 11.83 4.05
C ARG A 235 -14.03 11.04 4.09
N HIS A 236 -14.46 10.47 2.97
CA HIS A 236 -15.70 9.71 2.87
C HIS A 236 -15.49 8.18 2.89
N LEU A 237 -14.25 7.72 3.08
CA LEU A 237 -13.95 6.28 3.14
C LEU A 237 -14.43 5.68 4.45
N LYS A 238 -15.06 4.50 4.37
CA LYS A 238 -15.62 3.80 5.54
C LYS A 238 -14.83 2.55 5.94
N ASN A 239 -13.97 2.06 5.06
CA ASN A 239 -13.21 0.84 5.30
C ASN A 239 -11.83 0.88 4.64
N LEU A 240 -10.93 0.02 5.14
CA LEU A 240 -9.56 -0.08 4.66
C LEU A 240 -9.49 -0.58 3.21
N GLY A 241 -10.43 -1.42 2.77
CA GLY A 241 -10.47 -1.92 1.39
C GLY A 241 -10.68 -0.80 0.37
N GLN A 242 -11.53 0.18 0.68
CA GLN A 242 -11.75 1.37 -0.12
C GLN A 242 -10.50 2.24 -0.17
N LEU A 243 -9.83 2.43 0.97
CA LEU A 243 -8.56 3.17 1.02
C LEU A 243 -7.46 2.48 0.20
N ARG A 244 -7.32 1.15 0.34
CA ARG A 244 -6.42 0.33 -0.49
C ARG A 244 -6.69 0.53 -1.97
N LYS A 245 -7.95 0.47 -2.40
CA LYS A 245 -8.33 0.71 -3.80
C LYS A 245 -8.02 2.13 -4.26
N LEU A 246 -8.24 3.13 -3.40
CA LEU A 246 -7.96 4.51 -3.73
C LEU A 246 -6.46 4.78 -3.90
N CYS A 247 -5.62 4.23 -3.01
CA CYS A 247 -4.17 4.41 -3.08
C CYS A 247 -3.54 3.50 -4.15
N PHE A 248 -3.82 2.20 -4.14
CA PHE A 248 -3.11 1.22 -4.98
C PHE A 248 -3.81 0.91 -6.30
N GLY A 249 -5.09 1.25 -6.46
CA GLY A 249 -5.87 0.88 -7.64
C GLY A 249 -5.52 1.66 -8.92
N ARG A 250 -4.60 2.63 -8.87
CA ARG A 250 -4.22 3.45 -10.03
C ARG A 250 -2.71 3.67 -10.09
N ALA A 251 -2.11 3.34 -11.23
CA ALA A 251 -0.71 3.59 -11.56
C ALA A 251 -0.61 4.73 -12.61
N SER A 252 -1.20 5.89 -12.30
CA SER A 252 -1.16 7.06 -13.19
C SER A 252 -0.08 8.06 -12.73
N ALA A 253 0.37 8.96 -13.61
CA ALA A 253 1.30 10.02 -13.23
C ALA A 253 0.75 10.93 -12.10
N SER A 254 -0.57 11.08 -12.00
CA SER A 254 -1.25 11.79 -10.91
C SER A 254 -1.22 11.04 -9.58
N SER A 255 -1.12 9.70 -9.57
CA SER A 255 -0.93 8.95 -8.32
C SER A 255 0.44 9.22 -7.70
N ARG A 256 1.50 9.42 -8.51
CA ARG A 256 2.83 9.76 -8.00
C ARG A 256 2.85 11.07 -7.20
N LYS A 257 2.05 12.07 -7.60
CA LYS A 257 1.90 13.33 -6.84
C LYS A 257 1.23 13.12 -5.48
N ILE A 258 0.32 12.15 -5.37
CA ILE A 258 -0.33 11.78 -4.11
C ILE A 258 0.68 11.13 -3.16
N PHE A 259 1.51 10.21 -3.67
CA PHE A 259 2.52 9.50 -2.87
C PHE A 259 3.73 10.34 -2.46
N THR A 260 3.89 11.52 -3.07
CA THR A 260 4.97 12.47 -2.78
C THR A 260 4.49 13.68 -1.97
N SER A 261 3.19 13.93 -1.88
CA SER A 261 2.63 15.03 -1.09
C SER A 261 2.48 14.65 0.37
N HIS A 262 3.22 15.32 1.26
CA HIS A 262 3.12 15.10 2.70
C HIS A 262 1.69 15.31 3.22
N ASP A 263 1.00 16.37 2.80
CA ASP A 263 -0.37 16.67 3.22
C ASP A 263 -1.36 15.54 2.91
N SER A 264 -1.21 14.89 1.75
CA SER A 264 -2.08 13.79 1.37
C SER A 264 -1.82 12.54 2.20
N ILE A 265 -0.55 12.28 2.53
CA ILE A 265 -0.18 11.15 3.38
C ILE A 265 -0.70 11.38 4.81
N ASP A 266 -0.59 12.60 5.32
CA ASP A 266 -1.11 12.96 6.64
C ASP A 266 -2.63 12.79 6.70
N ASN A 267 -3.35 13.16 5.64
CA ASN A 267 -4.79 12.90 5.51
C ASN A 267 -5.10 11.39 5.48
N ILE A 268 -4.27 10.56 4.85
CA ILE A 268 -4.43 9.09 4.87
C ILE A 268 -4.29 8.58 6.30
N VAL A 269 -3.24 8.96 7.02
CA VAL A 269 -2.98 8.54 8.40
C VAL A 269 -4.10 9.00 9.33
N GLN A 270 -4.54 10.25 9.20
CA GLN A 270 -5.66 10.77 9.98
C GLN A 270 -6.94 9.98 9.72
N THR A 271 -7.19 9.61 8.47
CA THR A 271 -8.36 8.81 8.12
C THR A 271 -8.24 7.41 8.72
N LEU A 272 -7.10 6.75 8.62
CA LEU A 272 -6.84 5.46 9.26
C LEU A 272 -7.11 5.49 10.77
N ARG A 273 -6.66 6.54 11.46
CA ARG A 273 -6.90 6.74 12.91
C ARG A 273 -8.37 6.98 13.25
N SER A 274 -9.12 7.63 12.35
CA SER A 274 -10.55 7.96 12.54
C SER A 274 -11.52 6.86 12.08
N MET A 275 -11.03 5.86 11.33
CA MET A 275 -11.87 4.78 10.83
C MET A 275 -12.38 3.88 11.97
N PRO A 276 -13.55 3.24 11.80
CA PRO A 276 -14.01 2.22 12.74
C PRO A 276 -12.98 1.09 12.86
N PRO A 277 -12.84 0.46 14.04
CA PRO A 277 -11.75 -0.47 14.35
C PRO A 277 -11.61 -1.55 13.28
N GLN A 278 -10.49 -1.52 12.58
CA GLN A 278 -10.07 -2.54 11.63
C GLN A 278 -9.05 -3.46 12.31
N PRO A 279 -8.89 -4.70 11.84
CA PRO A 279 -7.82 -5.57 12.35
C PRO A 279 -6.45 -4.88 12.18
N PRO A 280 -5.66 -4.72 13.26
CA PRO A 280 -4.40 -3.98 13.22
C PRO A 280 -3.38 -4.59 12.26
N GLU A 281 -3.40 -5.90 12.07
CA GLU A 281 -2.56 -6.60 11.07
C GLU A 281 -2.81 -6.11 9.64
N ASP A 282 -4.07 -5.82 9.31
CA ASP A 282 -4.45 -5.34 7.99
C ASP A 282 -4.00 -3.89 7.79
N ILE A 283 -4.07 -3.07 8.84
CA ILE A 283 -3.54 -1.72 8.84
C ILE A 283 -2.03 -1.78 8.61
N LEU A 284 -1.30 -2.61 9.35
CA LEU A 284 0.15 -2.76 9.18
C LEU A 284 0.52 -3.23 7.77
N LYS A 285 -0.20 -4.22 7.21
CA LYS A 285 -0.01 -4.66 5.81
C LYS A 285 -0.22 -3.52 4.82
N PHE A 286 -1.22 -2.66 5.06
CA PHE A 286 -1.45 -1.48 4.23
C PHE A 286 -0.26 -0.51 4.29
N ILE A 287 0.18 -0.17 5.51
CA ILE A 287 1.29 0.76 5.74
C ILE A 287 2.58 0.20 5.12
N ASN A 288 2.90 -1.08 5.33
CA ASN A 288 4.09 -1.73 4.73
C ASN A 288 4.08 -1.63 3.20
N ASN A 289 2.96 -1.98 2.56
CA ASN A 289 2.85 -1.88 1.11
C ASN A 289 2.97 -0.43 0.62
N PHE A 290 2.46 0.53 1.40
CA PHE A 290 2.58 1.94 1.09
C PHE A 290 4.03 2.41 1.19
N THR A 291 4.72 2.10 2.27
CA THR A 291 6.13 2.44 2.51
C THR A 291 7.05 1.80 1.47
N ILE A 292 6.87 0.51 1.15
CA ILE A 292 7.65 -0.18 0.11
C ILE A 292 7.47 0.51 -1.24
N ARG A 293 6.25 0.96 -1.55
CA ARG A 293 5.99 1.71 -2.79
C ARG A 293 6.66 3.09 -2.79
N GLN A 294 6.65 3.81 -1.66
CA GLN A 294 7.38 5.09 -1.56
C GLN A 294 8.88 4.90 -1.78
N LEU A 295 9.47 3.87 -1.15
CA LEU A 295 10.88 3.51 -1.31
C LEU A 295 11.23 3.15 -2.77
N SER A 296 10.39 2.33 -3.43
CA SER A 296 10.64 1.92 -4.82
C SER A 296 10.49 3.07 -5.81
N GLU A 297 9.60 4.02 -5.55
CA GLU A 297 9.42 5.24 -6.34
C GLU A 297 10.44 6.35 -6.00
N LYS A 298 11.35 6.11 -5.04
CA LYS A 298 12.28 7.12 -4.46
C LYS A 298 11.56 8.38 -3.98
N ALA A 299 10.31 8.25 -3.54
CA ALA A 299 9.59 9.31 -2.87
C ALA A 299 10.17 9.49 -1.46
N GLY A 300 10.23 10.73 -0.98
CA GLY A 300 10.59 11.00 0.42
C GLY A 300 9.62 10.26 1.35
N LEU A 301 10.17 9.62 2.38
CA LEU A 301 9.35 8.99 3.43
C LEU A 301 8.64 10.08 4.23
N ASN A 302 7.44 9.77 4.70
CA ASN A 302 6.64 10.70 5.49
C ASN A 302 6.63 10.25 6.96
N ALA A 303 6.91 11.20 7.86
CA ALA A 303 6.97 10.97 9.29
C ALA A 303 5.67 10.38 9.85
N SER A 304 4.51 10.94 9.50
CA SER A 304 3.21 10.48 9.98
C SER A 304 2.93 9.02 9.65
N MET A 305 3.26 8.59 8.42
CA MET A 305 3.06 7.20 7.99
C MET A 305 4.04 6.25 8.69
N SER A 306 5.32 6.62 8.76
CA SER A 306 6.34 5.79 9.42
C SER A 306 6.11 5.66 10.92
N LEU A 307 5.77 6.75 11.61
CA LEU A 307 5.45 6.75 13.04
C LEU A 307 4.17 5.96 13.33
N TYR A 308 3.15 6.06 12.48
CA TYR A 308 1.93 5.26 12.64
C TYR A 308 2.16 3.77 12.36
N GLY A 309 3.05 3.44 11.41
CA GLY A 309 3.54 2.09 11.17
C GLY A 309 4.25 1.51 12.39
N LEU A 310 5.15 2.30 12.98
CA LEU A 310 5.85 1.96 14.22
C LEU A 310 4.88 1.72 15.38
N GLU A 311 3.96 2.66 15.64
CA GLU A 311 2.91 2.55 16.67
C GLU A 311 2.06 1.27 16.49
N THR A 312 1.65 0.98 15.26
CA THR A 312 0.82 -0.20 14.94
C THR A 312 1.62 -1.50 15.10
N ALA A 313 2.87 -1.53 14.66
CA ALA A 313 3.77 -2.68 14.82
C ALA A 313 4.04 -2.98 16.30
N SER A 314 4.25 -1.94 17.11
CA SER A 314 4.46 -2.05 18.55
C SER A 314 3.25 -2.57 19.30
N ARG A 315 2.03 -2.10 18.95
CA ARG A 315 0.79 -2.65 19.51
C ARG A 315 0.56 -4.11 19.18
N LEU A 316 1.02 -4.55 18.01
CA LEU A 316 0.99 -5.94 17.57
C LEU A 316 2.14 -6.78 18.13
N LYS A 317 3.11 -6.15 18.82
CA LYS A 317 4.33 -6.79 19.34
C LYS A 317 5.08 -7.60 18.28
N LEU A 318 5.16 -7.07 17.06
CA LEU A 318 5.89 -7.72 15.96
C LEU A 318 7.29 -7.13 15.85
N LEU A 319 8.29 -7.83 16.36
CA LEU A 319 9.66 -7.33 16.47
C LEU A 319 10.28 -6.93 15.12
N PRO A 320 10.21 -7.74 14.04
CA PRO A 320 10.86 -7.36 12.79
C PRO A 320 10.27 -6.08 12.16
N PRO A 321 8.93 -5.90 12.09
CA PRO A 321 8.35 -4.62 11.70
C PRO A 321 8.73 -3.46 12.62
N ILE A 322 8.80 -3.66 13.94
CA ILE A 322 9.20 -2.61 14.87
C ILE A 322 10.63 -2.15 14.55
N VAL A 323 11.59 -3.07 14.46
CA VAL A 323 13.00 -2.78 14.12
C VAL A 323 13.10 -2.02 12.80
N GLN A 324 12.40 -2.48 11.76
CA GLN A 324 12.40 -1.84 10.44
C GLN A 324 11.89 -0.39 10.51
N TYR A 325 10.74 -0.15 11.13
CA TYR A 325 10.19 1.20 11.23
C TYR A 325 11.03 2.10 12.14
N LEU A 326 11.62 1.53 13.19
CA LEU A 326 12.51 2.25 14.09
C LEU A 326 13.75 2.77 13.35
N GLN A 327 14.40 1.93 12.56
CA GLN A 327 15.52 2.33 11.69
C GLN A 327 15.13 3.43 10.71
N ILE A 328 13.96 3.30 10.07
CA ILE A 328 13.44 4.33 9.17
C ILE A 328 13.26 5.65 9.92
N CYS A 329 12.62 5.62 11.08
CA CYS A 329 12.32 6.84 11.84
C CYS A 329 13.59 7.50 12.41
N LEU A 330 14.57 6.71 12.86
CA LEU A 330 15.85 7.20 13.39
C LEU A 330 16.76 7.75 12.29
N SER A 331 16.84 7.07 11.14
CA SER A 331 17.66 7.53 10.00
C SER A 331 17.13 8.81 9.35
N GLN A 332 15.81 9.02 9.38
CA GLN A 332 15.16 10.23 8.85
C GLN A 332 14.97 11.34 9.90
N GLY A 333 15.29 11.07 11.16
CA GLY A 333 15.08 12.03 12.26
C GLY A 333 13.61 12.35 12.54
N PHE A 334 12.70 11.40 12.33
CA PHE A 334 11.25 11.58 12.55
C PHE A 334 10.85 11.53 14.02
N ILE A 335 11.66 10.89 14.87
CA ILE A 335 11.44 10.87 16.31
C ILE A 335 12.09 12.13 16.89
N LEU A 336 11.25 13.13 17.16
CA LEU A 336 11.66 14.34 17.87
C LEU A 336 11.51 14.10 19.37
N ARG A 337 12.21 14.87 20.23
CA ARG A 337 12.04 14.77 21.68
C ARG A 337 10.95 15.75 22.15
N ASP A 338 9.70 15.52 21.74
CA ASP A 338 8.52 16.25 22.21
C ASP A 338 7.57 15.35 23.03
N ASP A 339 6.58 15.93 23.71
CA ASP A 339 5.66 15.19 24.60
C ASP A 339 4.90 14.07 23.87
N ARG A 340 4.53 14.29 22.60
CA ARG A 340 3.87 13.26 21.77
C ARG A 340 4.79 12.10 21.45
N SER A 341 6.08 12.38 21.30
CA SER A 341 7.08 11.36 21.06
C SER A 341 7.33 10.53 22.31
N ILE A 342 7.16 11.06 23.52
CA ILE A 342 7.23 10.27 24.77
C ILE A 342 6.21 9.12 24.74
N GLU A 343 4.95 9.39 24.38
CA GLU A 343 3.91 8.34 24.29
C GLU A 343 4.24 7.27 23.23
N ILE A 344 4.82 7.71 22.09
CA ILE A 344 5.27 6.81 21.02
C ILE A 344 6.44 5.96 21.52
N LEU A 345 7.44 6.56 22.18
CA LEU A 345 8.60 5.88 22.73
C LEU A 345 8.20 4.83 23.78
N GLU A 346 7.27 5.18 24.66
CA GLU A 346 6.71 4.25 25.66
C GLU A 346 6.00 3.09 24.97
N THR A 347 5.12 3.38 23.99
CA THR A 347 4.42 2.35 23.21
C THR A 347 5.40 1.44 22.47
N VAL A 348 6.45 2.00 21.89
CA VAL A 348 7.49 1.27 21.16
C VAL A 348 8.26 0.37 22.09
N GLY A 349 8.74 0.90 23.22
CA GLY A 349 9.50 0.13 24.18
C GLY A 349 8.68 -1.01 24.80
N HIS A 350 7.40 -0.78 25.11
CA HIS A 350 6.49 -1.87 25.54
C HIS A 350 6.25 -2.91 24.43
N GLY A 351 6.14 -2.47 23.17
CA GLY A 351 6.01 -3.37 22.03
C GLY A 351 7.23 -4.26 21.84
N ILE A 352 8.44 -3.71 21.98
CA ILE A 352 9.70 -4.46 21.92
C ILE A 352 9.78 -5.44 23.10
N LEU A 353 9.51 -4.98 24.32
CA LEU A 353 9.55 -5.81 25.52
C LEU A 353 8.59 -6.99 25.39
N GLY A 354 7.33 -6.73 25.02
CA GLY A 354 6.33 -7.77 24.83
C GLY A 354 6.71 -8.77 23.73
N ALA A 355 7.36 -8.30 22.65
CA ALA A 355 7.85 -9.20 21.60
C ALA A 355 9.01 -10.08 22.07
N LEU A 356 9.95 -9.53 22.84
CA LEU A 356 11.06 -10.29 23.43
C LEU A 356 10.58 -11.31 24.47
N GLU A 357 9.60 -10.96 25.29
CA GLU A 357 8.93 -11.84 26.27
C GLU A 357 8.19 -12.99 25.58
N GLU A 358 7.57 -12.74 24.42
CA GLU A 358 6.95 -13.75 23.56
C GLU A 358 7.97 -14.63 22.82
N GLY A 359 9.27 -14.43 23.06
CA GLY A 359 10.36 -15.22 22.47
C GLY A 359 10.72 -14.80 21.05
N GLN A 360 10.26 -13.64 20.58
CA GLN A 360 10.76 -13.06 19.32
C GLN A 360 12.20 -12.54 19.53
N GLY A 361 12.96 -12.39 18.43
CA GLY A 361 14.35 -11.95 18.50
C GLY A 361 15.33 -13.06 18.90
N THR A 362 15.03 -14.30 18.54
CA THR A 362 15.95 -15.45 18.55
C THR A 362 16.71 -15.61 17.24
N ALA A 363 16.33 -14.86 16.20
CA ALA A 363 17.05 -14.84 14.95
C ALA A 363 18.39 -14.12 15.15
N TRP A 364 19.46 -14.75 14.65
CA TRP A 364 20.82 -14.26 14.80
C TRP A 364 20.96 -12.80 14.35
N GLY A 365 21.61 -11.98 15.17
CA GLY A 365 21.86 -10.56 14.95
C GLY A 365 20.74 -9.62 15.42
N THR A 366 19.55 -10.12 15.73
CA THR A 366 18.39 -9.26 16.07
C THR A 366 18.60 -8.52 17.39
N ARG A 367 19.15 -9.19 18.41
CA ARG A 367 19.39 -8.59 19.74
C ARG A 367 20.52 -7.56 19.73
N PRO A 368 21.69 -7.82 19.12
CA PRO A 368 22.72 -6.80 18.91
C PRO A 368 22.20 -5.59 18.12
N GLU A 369 21.39 -5.81 17.08
CA GLU A 369 20.79 -4.73 16.30
C GLU A 369 19.82 -3.88 17.13
N LEU A 370 18.96 -4.52 17.94
CA LEU A 370 18.10 -3.82 18.89
C LEU A 370 18.90 -3.02 19.90
N PHE A 371 19.95 -3.60 20.48
CA PHE A 371 20.83 -2.87 21.40
C PHE A 371 21.39 -1.62 20.72
N ALA A 372 21.89 -1.74 19.50
CA ALA A 372 22.42 -0.62 18.73
C ALA A 372 21.36 0.47 18.48
N LEU A 373 20.11 0.09 18.17
CA LEU A 373 19.02 1.04 17.98
C LEU A 373 18.60 1.74 19.28
N LEU A 374 18.74 1.08 20.44
CA LEU A 374 18.39 1.65 21.74
C LEU A 374 19.48 2.61 22.25
N THR A 375 20.75 2.23 22.11
CA THR A 375 21.90 2.93 22.71
C THR A 375 22.69 3.81 21.74
N GLY A 376 22.57 3.56 20.44
CA GLY A 376 23.34 4.23 19.38
C GLY A 376 24.72 3.61 19.11
N HIS A 377 25.04 2.47 19.72
CA HIS A 377 26.35 1.82 19.61
C HIS A 377 26.28 0.55 18.75
N SER A 378 27.12 0.46 17.72
CA SER A 378 27.17 -0.68 16.81
C SER A 378 28.58 -1.27 16.77
N LEU A 379 28.70 -2.59 16.62
CA LEU A 379 29.99 -3.26 16.41
C LEU A 379 30.66 -2.84 15.09
N ALA A 380 29.87 -2.40 14.11
CA ALA A 380 30.34 -2.09 12.76
C ALA A 380 30.85 -0.64 12.60
N SER A 381 30.54 0.26 13.55
CA SER A 381 30.79 1.70 13.41
C SER A 381 31.34 2.28 14.70
N SER A 382 32.45 3.01 14.60
CA SER A 382 32.95 3.85 15.70
C SER A 382 32.16 5.16 15.86
N GLU A 383 31.38 5.55 14.86
CA GLU A 383 30.56 6.76 14.94
C GLU A 383 29.21 6.46 15.63
N PRO A 384 28.77 7.32 16.57
CA PRO A 384 27.50 7.16 17.26
C PRO A 384 26.33 7.29 16.28
N GLN A 385 25.42 6.33 16.32
CA GLN A 385 24.22 6.31 15.47
C GLN A 385 23.03 6.96 16.18
N SER A 386 22.05 7.41 15.38
CA SER A 386 20.75 7.84 15.91
C SER A 386 20.16 6.72 16.77
N ALA A 387 19.85 7.03 18.02
CA ALA A 387 19.37 6.09 19.01
C ALA A 387 17.97 6.46 19.50
N LEU A 388 17.20 5.46 19.91
CA LEU A 388 15.88 5.66 20.48
C LEU A 388 15.92 6.38 21.83
N PHE A 389 16.85 5.94 22.69
CA PHE A 389 17.08 6.49 24.02
C PHE A 389 18.45 7.19 24.06
N GLY A 390 19.48 6.49 23.57
CA GLY A 390 20.86 6.97 23.55
C GLY A 390 21.52 6.99 24.94
N LEU A 391 22.84 7.11 25.00
CA LEU A 391 23.58 7.19 26.27
C LEU A 391 23.36 8.52 27.02
N ASP A 392 22.81 9.54 26.37
CA ASP A 392 22.45 10.78 27.05
C ASP A 392 21.36 10.62 28.11
N MET A 393 20.55 9.54 28.01
CA MET A 393 19.51 9.21 29.00
C MET A 393 20.07 9.03 30.41
N PHE A 394 21.32 8.56 30.54
CA PHE A 394 21.97 8.36 31.83
C PHE A 394 22.34 9.69 32.51
N ARG A 395 22.45 10.78 31.73
CA ARG A 395 22.86 12.10 32.22
C ARG A 395 21.69 13.04 32.47
N ARG A 396 20.50 12.72 31.94
CA ARG A 396 19.33 13.61 31.98
C ARG A 396 18.30 13.15 33.00
N GLN A 397 17.65 14.12 33.64
CA GLN A 397 16.50 13.85 34.49
C GLN A 397 15.26 13.61 33.61
N GLU A 398 15.23 12.48 32.90
CA GLU A 398 14.13 12.12 31.99
C GLU A 398 12.91 11.56 32.74
N ASP A 399 11.79 11.44 32.01
CA ASP A 399 10.52 10.89 32.49
C ASP A 399 10.73 9.50 33.11
N PRO A 400 10.32 9.27 34.37
CA PRO A 400 10.50 8.00 35.05
C PRO A 400 9.85 6.82 34.31
N ARG A 401 8.80 7.05 33.52
CA ARG A 401 8.12 6.00 32.73
C ARG A 401 9.02 5.48 31.60
N LEU A 402 9.61 6.39 30.84
CA LEU A 402 10.54 6.02 29.77
C LEU A 402 11.78 5.34 30.32
N HIS A 403 12.29 5.85 31.45
CA HIS A 403 13.41 5.24 32.14
C HIS A 403 13.10 3.80 32.55
N LEU A 404 11.93 3.54 33.14
CA LEU A 404 11.51 2.18 33.51
C LEU A 404 11.48 1.23 32.31
N VAL A 405 10.92 1.67 31.18
CA VAL A 405 10.86 0.87 29.95
C VAL A 405 12.26 0.58 29.42
N TYR A 406 13.14 1.59 29.41
CA TYR A 406 14.52 1.45 28.97
C TYR A 406 15.32 0.44 29.82
N VAL A 407 15.25 0.57 31.14
CA VAL A 407 15.92 -0.33 32.10
C VAL A 407 15.45 -1.78 31.93
N ARG A 408 14.14 -2.01 31.71
CA ARG A 408 13.61 -3.35 31.42
C ARG A 408 14.11 -3.91 30.08
N LEU A 409 14.21 -3.08 29.05
CA LEU A 409 14.76 -3.51 27.75
C LEU A 409 16.24 -3.90 27.86
N LEU A 410 17.04 -3.12 28.60
CA LEU A 410 18.44 -3.47 28.87
C LEU A 410 18.56 -4.83 29.57
N ALA A 411 17.69 -5.08 30.55
CA ALA A 411 17.65 -6.37 31.25
C ALA A 411 17.28 -7.55 30.34
N GLU A 412 16.28 -7.41 29.45
CA GLU A 412 15.89 -8.47 28.50
C GLU A 412 16.98 -8.79 27.46
N LEU A 413 17.79 -7.78 27.13
CA LEU A 413 18.94 -7.95 26.23
C LEU A 413 20.13 -8.60 26.95
N GLY A 414 20.28 -8.41 28.26
CA GLY A 414 21.43 -8.88 29.03
C GLY A 414 22.54 -7.82 29.18
N ALA A 415 22.19 -6.54 29.02
CA ALA A 415 23.10 -5.40 29.12
C ALA A 415 23.39 -5.02 30.59
N LEU A 416 24.06 -5.91 31.33
CA LEU A 416 24.22 -5.81 32.78
C LEU A 416 25.00 -4.55 33.20
N ARG A 417 26.01 -4.14 32.44
CA ARG A 417 26.86 -2.99 32.79
C ARG A 417 26.08 -1.69 32.59
N LEU A 418 25.37 -1.54 31.47
CA LEU A 418 24.49 -0.40 31.23
C LEU A 418 23.37 -0.31 32.24
N LEU A 419 22.84 -1.46 32.65
CA LEU A 419 21.82 -1.51 33.68
C LEU A 419 22.33 -0.90 35.00
N TRP A 420 23.59 -1.14 35.35
CA TRP A 420 24.25 -0.51 36.50
C TRP A 420 24.39 0.99 36.35
N TYR A 421 24.79 1.47 35.18
CA TYR A 421 24.83 2.92 34.92
C TYR A 421 23.44 3.57 34.92
N SER A 422 22.37 2.84 34.59
CA SER A 422 20.99 3.35 34.64
C SER A 422 20.40 3.44 36.03
N ARG A 423 21.11 3.00 37.08
CA ARG A 423 20.53 2.97 38.42
C ARG A 423 20.04 4.34 38.89
N ARG A 424 18.89 4.33 39.54
CA ARG A 424 18.23 5.50 40.10
C ARG A 424 17.71 5.18 41.49
N GLU A 425 17.99 6.08 42.44
CA GLU A 425 17.53 5.91 43.83
C GLU A 425 16.01 6.05 43.95
N ASP A 426 15.39 6.90 43.11
CA ASP A 426 13.94 7.12 43.06
C ASP A 426 13.16 5.94 42.46
N LEU A 427 13.84 5.00 41.78
CA LEU A 427 13.24 3.85 41.10
C LEU A 427 13.90 2.52 41.51
N GLU A 428 14.33 2.42 42.77
CA GLU A 428 15.09 1.27 43.31
C GLU A 428 14.40 -0.07 43.04
N GLU A 429 13.11 -0.22 43.34
CA GLU A 429 12.37 -1.49 43.18
C GLU A 429 12.30 -1.95 41.71
N ALA A 430 12.07 -1.00 40.80
CA ALA A 430 12.05 -1.25 39.37
C ALA A 430 13.44 -1.64 38.83
N GLY A 431 14.48 -0.95 39.28
CA GLY A 431 15.87 -1.26 38.99
C GLY A 431 16.21 -2.68 39.42
N ILE A 432 15.92 -3.04 40.67
CA ILE A 432 16.18 -4.39 41.21
C ILE A 432 15.47 -5.47 40.40
N THR A 433 14.20 -5.26 40.04
CA THR A 433 13.44 -6.21 39.21
C THR A 433 14.10 -6.42 37.85
N ALA A 434 14.59 -5.35 37.23
CA ALA A 434 15.32 -5.45 35.97
C ALA A 434 16.66 -6.18 36.16
N PHE A 435 17.37 -5.96 37.28
CA PHE A 435 18.61 -6.70 37.58
C PHE A 435 18.38 -8.20 37.73
N ILE A 436 17.36 -8.59 38.49
CA ILE A 436 16.95 -10.00 38.62
C ILE A 436 16.72 -10.59 37.24
N ARG A 437 15.98 -9.87 36.39
CA ARG A 437 15.70 -10.32 35.03
C ARG A 437 16.96 -10.45 34.16
N CYS A 438 17.88 -9.49 34.25
CA CYS A 438 19.16 -9.56 33.53
C CYS A 438 19.99 -10.77 33.95
N VAL A 439 20.05 -11.05 35.26
CA VAL A 439 20.72 -12.24 35.81
C VAL A 439 20.09 -13.52 35.26
N GLN A 440 18.76 -13.61 35.19
CA GLN A 440 18.05 -14.75 34.60
C GLN A 440 18.34 -14.93 33.11
N VAL A 441 18.48 -13.83 32.37
CA VAL A 441 18.81 -13.85 30.94
C VAL A 441 20.21 -14.39 30.71
N LEU A 442 21.19 -13.94 31.51
CA LEU A 442 22.60 -14.34 31.43
C LEU A 442 22.85 -15.75 31.98
N SER A 443 22.14 -16.15 33.04
CA SER A 443 22.31 -17.47 33.69
C SER A 443 21.99 -18.63 32.74
N ARG A 444 21.12 -18.40 31.75
CA ARG A 444 20.80 -19.39 30.70
C ARG A 444 21.98 -19.74 29.80
N ALA A 445 22.99 -18.87 29.71
CA ALA A 445 24.19 -19.11 28.91
C ALA A 445 25.39 -19.56 29.76
N LYS A 446 25.18 -19.88 31.05
CA LYS A 446 26.29 -20.23 31.94
C LYS A 446 26.98 -21.51 31.47
N GLY A 447 28.32 -21.46 31.43
CA GLY A 447 29.18 -22.54 30.97
C GLY A 447 29.73 -22.32 29.57
N ASP A 448 29.17 -21.37 28.82
CA ASP A 448 29.79 -20.87 27.60
C ASP A 448 30.86 -19.83 27.95
N ALA A 449 32.13 -20.18 27.70
CA ALA A 449 33.27 -19.30 27.94
C ALA A 449 33.26 -18.05 27.04
N SER A 450 32.39 -17.97 26.03
CA SER A 450 32.27 -16.82 25.12
C SER A 450 31.46 -15.65 25.67
N VAL A 451 30.68 -15.84 26.74
CA VAL A 451 29.82 -14.79 27.33
C VAL A 451 30.53 -14.15 28.52
N ASP A 452 31.19 -13.01 28.28
CA ASP A 452 31.87 -12.22 29.31
C ASP A 452 30.96 -11.12 29.87
N TYR A 453 30.59 -11.24 31.14
CA TYR A 453 29.88 -10.22 31.92
C TYR A 453 30.66 -9.75 33.16
N THR A 454 31.93 -10.17 33.31
CA THR A 454 32.76 -9.87 34.50
C THR A 454 33.77 -8.77 34.21
N THR A 455 34.25 -8.68 32.97
CA THR A 455 35.16 -7.59 32.57
C THR A 455 34.42 -6.27 32.64
N VAL A 456 35.00 -5.30 33.34
CA VAL A 456 34.50 -3.93 33.46
C VAL A 456 35.66 -2.96 33.36
N THR A 457 35.39 -1.81 32.76
CA THR A 457 36.37 -0.74 32.57
C THR A 457 36.11 0.48 33.46
N GLY A 458 34.88 0.64 33.96
CA GLY A 458 34.46 1.83 34.71
C GLY A 458 34.18 3.04 33.80
N ASP A 459 34.22 2.84 32.48
CA ASP A 459 33.90 3.83 31.47
C ASP A 459 32.61 3.42 30.74
N LEU A 460 31.60 4.29 30.75
CA LEU A 460 30.27 4.00 30.23
C LEU A 460 30.29 3.54 28.75
N GLU A 461 31.10 4.18 27.91
CA GLU A 461 31.13 3.89 26.47
C GLU A 461 31.82 2.54 26.20
N LYS A 462 32.94 2.28 26.89
CA LYS A 462 33.63 0.98 26.79
C LYS A 462 32.79 -0.16 27.36
N ASP A 463 32.11 0.09 28.48
CA ASP A 463 31.23 -0.90 29.10
C ASP A 463 29.98 -1.16 28.23
N ALA A 464 29.50 -0.16 27.47
CA ALA A 464 28.47 -0.35 26.45
C ALA A 464 28.92 -1.26 25.31
N TYR A 465 30.16 -1.09 24.87
CA TYR A 465 30.75 -1.97 23.87
C TYR A 465 30.90 -3.40 24.40
N LEU A 466 31.32 -3.57 25.66
CA LEU A 466 31.40 -4.89 26.29
C LEU A 466 30.02 -5.56 26.38
N ASP A 467 28.97 -4.84 26.78
CA ASP A 467 27.61 -5.37 26.80
C ASP A 467 27.14 -5.79 25.40
N LEU A 468 27.46 -5.02 24.36
CA LEU A 468 27.13 -5.39 22.98
C LEU A 468 27.82 -6.71 22.56
N CYS A 469 29.08 -6.90 22.92
CA CYS A 469 29.79 -8.17 22.73
C CYS A 469 29.13 -9.31 23.52
N THR A 470 28.76 -9.08 24.78
CA THR A 470 28.06 -10.08 25.61
C THR A 470 26.74 -10.49 24.96
N ILE A 471 25.97 -9.53 24.43
CA ILE A 471 24.69 -9.75 23.75
C ILE A 471 24.88 -10.56 22.47
N ASP A 472 25.91 -10.25 21.68
CA ASP A 472 26.23 -10.99 20.45
C ASP A 472 26.61 -12.45 20.74
N SER A 473 27.47 -12.68 21.74
CA SER A 473 27.80 -14.04 22.21
C SER A 473 26.56 -14.79 22.72
N LEU A 474 25.69 -14.12 23.48
CA LEU A 474 24.46 -14.70 24.01
C LEU A 474 23.45 -15.06 22.90
N ASP A 475 23.39 -14.25 21.83
CA ASP A 475 22.57 -14.52 20.66
C ASP A 475 23.11 -15.68 19.82
N ALA A 476 24.43 -15.76 19.65
CA ALA A 476 25.13 -16.90 19.04
C ALA A 476 24.90 -18.20 19.83
N TYR A 477 24.96 -18.13 21.17
CA TYR A 477 24.65 -19.27 22.04
C TYR A 477 23.21 -19.76 21.84
N ARG A 478 22.23 -18.86 21.88
CA ARG A 478 20.80 -19.23 21.75
C ARG A 478 20.48 -19.86 20.41
N THR A 479 21.04 -19.33 19.32
CA THR A 479 20.85 -19.89 17.98
C THR A 479 21.45 -21.29 17.85
N SER A 480 22.52 -21.59 18.59
CA SER A 480 23.11 -22.93 18.66
C SER A 480 22.27 -23.93 19.47
N VAL A 481 21.77 -23.53 20.66
CA VAL A 481 21.14 -24.42 21.65
C VAL A 481 19.66 -24.70 21.35
N MET A 482 18.92 -23.73 20.77
CA MET A 482 17.51 -23.93 20.40
C MET A 482 17.30 -25.00 19.33
N SER A 483 18.36 -25.56 18.74
CA SER A 483 18.28 -26.73 17.87
C SER A 483 18.03 -28.05 18.64
N THR A 484 18.21 -28.07 19.97
CA THR A 484 18.30 -29.31 20.74
C THR A 484 17.40 -29.43 21.97
N GLU A 485 16.92 -28.35 22.60
CA GLU A 485 16.15 -28.45 23.84
C GLU A 485 14.85 -27.63 23.85
N ALA A 486 13.80 -28.21 24.43
CA ALA A 486 12.51 -27.56 24.65
C ALA A 486 12.63 -26.52 25.79
N PRO A 487 11.94 -25.37 25.69
CA PRO A 487 12.02 -24.31 26.68
C PRO A 487 11.39 -24.76 27.99
N SER A 488 12.24 -25.23 28.91
CA SER A 488 11.83 -25.55 30.27
C SER A 488 11.72 -24.24 31.04
N ALA A 489 10.50 -23.80 31.30
CA ALA A 489 10.22 -22.68 32.19
C ALA A 489 10.49 -23.13 33.64
N SER A 490 11.76 -23.14 34.05
CA SER A 490 12.10 -23.28 35.46
C SER A 490 11.77 -21.97 36.17
N ASN A 491 11.03 -22.07 37.27
CA ASN A 491 10.81 -20.99 38.24
C ASN A 491 12.16 -20.63 38.87
N ILE A 492 12.90 -19.75 38.21
CA ILE A 492 14.15 -19.18 38.73
C ILE A 492 13.86 -18.11 39.80
N ASP A 493 12.63 -17.59 39.84
CA ASP A 493 12.21 -16.50 40.73
C ASP A 493 12.42 -16.81 42.22
N ASP A 494 12.39 -18.09 42.64
CA ASP A 494 12.58 -18.47 44.05
C ASP A 494 14.06 -18.55 44.49
N ARG A 495 15.02 -18.44 43.57
CA ARG A 495 16.45 -18.68 43.85
C ARG A 495 17.27 -17.43 44.09
N ILE A 496 16.73 -16.25 43.80
CA ILE A 496 17.44 -14.97 43.93
C ILE A 496 16.83 -14.19 45.09
N SER A 497 17.59 -14.01 46.18
CA SER A 497 17.14 -13.17 47.28
C SER A 497 17.16 -11.70 46.85
N LEU A 498 16.05 -10.99 47.07
CA LEU A 498 15.92 -9.56 46.80
C LEU A 498 17.00 -8.74 47.52
N ASP A 499 17.38 -9.16 48.72
CA ASP A 499 18.34 -8.43 49.55
C ASP A 499 19.78 -8.57 49.02
N GLU A 500 20.13 -9.70 48.41
CA GLU A 500 21.45 -9.88 47.78
C GLU A 500 21.60 -9.00 46.53
N VAL A 501 20.53 -8.85 45.75
CA VAL A 501 20.53 -7.96 44.58
C VAL A 501 20.57 -6.50 45.02
N LYS A 502 19.91 -6.14 46.13
CA LYS A 502 20.01 -4.80 46.72
C LYS A 502 21.44 -4.45 47.12
N ASP A 503 22.17 -5.38 47.72
CA ASP A 503 23.56 -5.15 48.12
C ASP A 503 24.46 -4.90 46.90
N ALA A 504 24.29 -5.69 45.84
CA ALA A 504 24.99 -5.46 44.57
C ALA A 504 24.59 -4.13 43.90
N TYR A 505 23.31 -3.80 43.91
CA TYR A 505 22.77 -2.55 43.34
C TYR A 505 23.31 -1.30 44.05
N LYS A 506 23.46 -1.38 45.37
CA LYS A 506 23.95 -0.29 46.24
C LYS A 506 25.47 -0.11 46.19
N SER A 507 26.22 -1.05 45.61
CA SER A 507 27.67 -0.93 45.48
C SER A 507 28.07 0.31 44.68
N THR A 508 28.84 1.22 45.27
CA THR A 508 29.29 2.45 44.58
C THR A 508 30.27 2.16 43.46
N ASP A 509 31.02 1.06 43.56
CA ASP A 509 31.98 0.60 42.57
C ASP A 509 31.35 -0.49 41.67
N ILE A 510 31.46 -0.28 40.35
CA ILE A 510 30.97 -1.21 39.34
C ILE A 510 31.74 -2.54 39.35
N HIS A 511 33.03 -2.52 39.71
CA HIS A 511 33.82 -3.75 39.82
C HIS A 511 33.28 -4.66 40.91
N GLN A 512 33.06 -4.10 42.10
CA GLN A 512 32.44 -4.82 43.21
C GLN A 512 31.02 -5.30 42.85
N ALA A 513 30.23 -4.45 42.18
CA ALA A 513 28.89 -4.82 41.75
C ALA A 513 28.92 -6.04 40.80
N MET A 514 29.79 -6.05 39.79
CA MET A 514 29.90 -7.18 38.86
C MET A 514 30.40 -8.46 39.52
N THR A 515 31.32 -8.39 40.50
CA THR A 515 31.72 -9.58 41.27
C THR A 515 30.53 -10.18 42.03
N HIS A 516 29.69 -9.35 42.65
CA HIS A 516 28.47 -9.84 43.30
C HIS A 516 27.48 -10.45 42.30
N PHE A 517 27.32 -9.84 41.12
CA PHE A 517 26.46 -10.38 40.07
C PHE A 517 26.99 -11.70 39.49
N GLU A 518 28.30 -11.86 39.35
CA GLU A 518 28.92 -13.11 38.91
C GLU A 518 28.61 -14.26 39.88
N GLU A 519 28.70 -14.00 41.19
CA GLU A 519 28.35 -14.96 42.22
C GLU A 519 26.84 -15.31 42.17
N LEU A 520 25.98 -14.32 41.97
CA LEU A 520 24.53 -14.51 41.78
C LEU A 520 24.21 -15.36 40.55
N ILE A 521 24.74 -14.98 39.37
CA ILE A 521 24.55 -15.72 38.11
C ILE A 521 25.08 -17.16 38.27
N SER A 522 26.20 -17.32 38.96
CA SER A 522 26.78 -18.63 39.25
C SER A 522 25.88 -19.49 40.12
N ARG A 523 25.20 -18.94 41.12
CA ARG A 523 24.27 -19.71 41.96
C ARG A 523 22.98 -20.08 41.23
N VAL A 524 22.46 -19.17 40.40
CA VAL A 524 21.17 -19.35 39.72
C VAL A 524 21.19 -20.47 38.68
N ALA A 525 22.31 -20.62 37.99
CA ALA A 525 22.46 -21.56 36.89
C ALA A 525 22.91 -22.98 37.29
N VAL A 526 23.10 -23.25 38.58
CA VAL A 526 23.21 -24.62 39.13
C VAL A 526 21.82 -25.10 39.50
#